data_AF-A0A136NT25-F1
#
_entry.id   AF-A0A136NT25-F1
#
_cell.length_a   1.000
_cell.length_b   1.000
_cell.length_c   1.000
_cell.angle_alpha   90.00
_cell.angle_beta   90.00
_cell.angle_gamma   90.00
#
_symmetry.space_group_name_H-M   'P 1'
#
loop_
_entity.id
_entity.type
_entity.pdbx_description
1 polymer ?
#
loop_
_entity_poly.entity_id
_entity_poly.type
_entity_poly.pdbx_seq_one_letter_code
_entity_poly.pdbx_strand_id
1 'polypeptide(L)'
;MKIKKFTCINCGAPKVNEYKTPYIMCDYCGSFTDIDFTLGLDKWNESGVKAMNYQMTKMALMSKMQGAMQRGNKEEYKSLQRDYWDYYYRTYPAYMPPSIDDGYKYRDYLDVCAESSTEYGFDPKWQTYGAEQQRLQQMLTYYNDGTGNKVESTGFFRLAEFFINMTKDGMRVFYSNPKYAVMHDLIPEQVHMKMKISMFVQVWLPYLTEADQEKFLKMSGFSMQYVDIERPAGRTGECEHCKAEIYIPDGSYKVHCESCHKNTKVQQVFKCMSCGAENNVPEYPAKPIDCEFCGVENRLIQRLFG
;
A
#
# COMPACT_ATOMS: atom_id res chain seq x y z
N MET A 1 -15.27 -16.11 -8.27
CA MET A 1 -14.05 -15.69 -7.55
C MET A 1 -14.34 -14.32 -6.95
N LYS A 2 -14.34 -14.17 -5.62
CA LYS A 2 -14.58 -12.86 -4.98
C LYS A 2 -13.40 -11.95 -5.31
N ILE A 3 -13.60 -10.99 -6.21
CA ILE A 3 -12.58 -10.00 -6.57
C ILE A 3 -12.61 -8.93 -5.48
N LYS A 4 -11.48 -8.71 -4.79
CA LYS A 4 -11.32 -7.59 -3.86
C LYS A 4 -11.53 -6.30 -4.66
N LYS A 5 -12.59 -5.55 -4.39
CA LYS A 5 -12.84 -4.27 -5.08
C LYS A 5 -12.46 -3.12 -4.17
N PHE A 6 -11.43 -2.41 -4.61
CA PHE A 6 -10.75 -1.40 -3.84
C PHE A 6 -11.46 -0.06 -3.96
N THR A 7 -11.83 0.53 -2.82
CA THR A 7 -12.28 1.91 -2.75
C THR A 7 -11.09 2.84 -2.53
N CYS A 8 -11.02 3.89 -3.35
CA CYS A 8 -9.97 4.90 -3.25
C CYS A 8 -10.04 5.62 -1.90
N ILE A 9 -8.96 5.64 -1.13
CA ILE A 9 -8.94 6.34 0.16
C ILE A 9 -9.04 7.87 0.00
N ASN A 10 -8.58 8.40 -1.13
CA ASN A 10 -8.58 9.83 -1.39
C ASN A 10 -9.94 10.33 -1.91
N CYS A 11 -10.54 9.65 -2.90
CA CYS A 11 -11.78 10.12 -3.54
C CYS A 11 -13.02 9.23 -3.31
N GLY A 12 -12.87 8.04 -2.73
CA GLY A 12 -13.98 7.09 -2.52
C GLY A 12 -14.49 6.39 -3.78
N ALA A 13 -13.87 6.59 -4.94
CA ALA A 13 -14.23 5.87 -6.16
C ALA A 13 -13.62 4.46 -6.20
N PRO A 14 -14.28 3.47 -6.82
CA PRO A 14 -13.77 2.10 -6.91
C PRO A 14 -12.68 1.96 -7.97
N LYS A 15 -11.79 0.98 -7.80
CA LYS A 15 -10.98 0.43 -8.90
C LYS A 15 -11.89 -0.38 -9.82
N VAL A 16 -11.85 -0.10 -11.12
CA VAL A 16 -12.71 -0.73 -12.12
C VAL A 16 -11.95 -1.36 -13.28
N ASN A 17 -10.79 -0.80 -13.64
CA ASN A 17 -9.91 -1.44 -14.60
C ASN A 17 -9.18 -2.62 -13.93
N GLU A 18 -8.90 -3.66 -14.70
CA GLU A 18 -7.98 -4.71 -14.28
C GLU A 18 -6.61 -4.11 -13.94
N TYR A 19 -5.95 -4.63 -12.92
CA TYR A 19 -4.62 -4.20 -12.50
C TYR A 19 -3.61 -5.32 -12.71
N LYS A 20 -2.40 -4.96 -13.14
CA LYS A 20 -1.33 -5.92 -13.49
C LYS A 20 -0.16 -5.89 -12.53
N THR A 21 -0.15 -4.93 -11.62
CA THR A 21 0.86 -4.79 -10.59
C THR A 21 0.25 -4.89 -9.20
N PRO A 22 1.04 -5.24 -8.17
CA PRO A 22 0.54 -5.31 -6.80
C PRO A 22 -0.03 -3.96 -6.33
N TYR A 23 0.46 -2.85 -6.87
CA TYR A 23 0.02 -1.50 -6.50
C TYR A 23 -1.24 -1.10 -7.23
N ILE A 24 -2.27 -0.75 -6.45
CA ILE A 24 -3.58 -0.38 -6.96
C ILE A 24 -3.68 1.13 -7.01
N MET A 25 -3.86 1.64 -8.23
CA MET A 25 -4.05 3.05 -8.53
C MET A 25 -5.52 3.33 -8.84
N CYS A 26 -6.06 4.45 -8.35
CA CYS A 26 -7.45 4.82 -8.60
C CYS A 26 -7.67 5.19 -10.08
N ASP A 27 -8.70 4.63 -10.71
CA ASP A 27 -9.05 4.91 -12.09
C ASP A 27 -9.73 6.29 -12.30
N TYR A 28 -10.02 7.03 -11.23
CA TYR A 28 -10.72 8.33 -11.31
C TYR A 28 -9.80 9.51 -10.99
N CYS A 29 -8.94 9.39 -9.97
CA CYS A 29 -8.01 10.44 -9.56
C CYS A 29 -6.54 10.10 -9.77
N GLY A 30 -6.20 8.90 -10.24
CA GLY A 30 -4.82 8.45 -10.42
C GLY A 30 -4.02 8.31 -9.11
N SER A 31 -4.67 8.37 -7.95
CA SER A 31 -3.98 8.25 -6.66
C SER A 31 -3.65 6.80 -6.34
N PHE A 32 -2.48 6.59 -5.75
CA PHE A 32 -2.14 5.33 -5.12
C PHE A 32 -3.10 5.05 -3.94
N THR A 33 -3.72 3.88 -3.90
CA THR A 33 -4.79 3.63 -2.92
C THR A 33 -4.73 2.32 -2.15
N ASP A 34 -4.11 1.26 -2.66
CA ASP A 34 -4.01 -0.01 -1.93
C ASP A 34 -3.02 -0.97 -2.61
N ILE A 35 -2.81 -2.15 -2.02
CA ILE A 35 -2.01 -3.24 -2.54
C ILE A 35 -2.82 -4.54 -2.65
N ASP A 36 -2.65 -5.27 -3.74
CA ASP A 36 -3.02 -6.67 -3.88
C ASP A 36 -1.80 -7.54 -3.53
N PHE A 37 -1.86 -8.15 -2.35
CA PHE A 37 -0.76 -8.96 -1.84
C PHE A 37 -0.68 -10.32 -2.54
N THR A 38 -1.80 -10.86 -3.04
CA THR A 38 -1.81 -12.10 -3.80
C THR A 38 -1.03 -11.93 -5.09
N LEU A 39 -1.30 -10.85 -5.83
CA LEU A 39 -0.54 -10.52 -7.03
C LEU A 39 0.93 -10.21 -6.71
N GLY A 40 1.19 -9.60 -5.55
CA GLY A 40 2.54 -9.45 -5.01
C GLY A 40 3.25 -10.79 -4.84
N LEU A 41 2.61 -11.77 -4.20
CA LEU A 41 3.15 -13.12 -4.03
C LEU A 41 3.38 -13.83 -5.35
N ASP A 42 2.51 -13.65 -6.34
CA ASP A 42 2.71 -14.20 -7.68
C ASP A 42 3.99 -13.64 -8.32
N LYS A 43 4.21 -12.31 -8.22
CA LYS A 43 5.46 -11.66 -8.66
C LYS A 43 6.68 -12.09 -7.85
N TRP A 44 6.49 -12.38 -6.56
CA TRP A 44 7.55 -12.90 -5.70
C TRP A 44 8.00 -14.30 -6.15
N ASN A 45 7.03 -15.15 -6.46
CA ASN A 45 7.22 -16.56 -6.79
C ASN A 45 7.42 -16.85 -8.27
N GLU A 46 7.43 -15.82 -9.14
CA GLU A 46 7.61 -15.98 -10.59
C GLU A 46 8.90 -16.71 -10.99
N SER A 47 9.92 -16.69 -10.12
CA SER A 47 11.18 -17.40 -10.32
C SER A 47 11.72 -17.96 -9.01
N GLY A 48 11.70 -19.29 -8.89
CA GLY A 48 12.28 -19.99 -7.74
C GLY A 48 13.77 -19.73 -7.56
N VAL A 49 14.53 -19.63 -8.67
CA VAL A 49 15.97 -19.30 -8.63
C VAL A 49 16.19 -17.90 -8.07
N LYS A 50 15.41 -16.92 -8.51
CA LYS A 50 15.47 -15.55 -7.98
C LYS A 50 15.15 -15.53 -6.48
N ALA A 51 14.10 -16.24 -6.06
CA ALA A 51 13.72 -16.34 -4.65
C ALA A 51 14.81 -17.00 -3.79
N MET A 52 15.43 -18.08 -4.26
CA MET A 52 16.54 -18.72 -3.56
C MET A 52 17.76 -17.79 -3.42
N ASN A 53 18.18 -17.16 -4.51
CA ASN A 53 19.31 -16.20 -4.50
C ASN A 53 19.05 -15.02 -3.57
N TYR A 54 17.80 -14.53 -3.55
CA TYR A 54 17.36 -13.51 -2.61
C TYR A 54 17.51 -13.95 -1.16
N GLN A 55 17.02 -15.15 -0.80
CA GLN A 55 17.13 -15.63 0.58
C GLN A 55 18.59 -15.79 1.01
N MET A 56 19.46 -16.34 0.16
CA MET A 56 20.89 -16.47 0.47
C MET A 56 21.56 -15.12 0.72
N THR A 57 21.32 -14.15 -0.17
CA THR A 57 21.91 -12.80 -0.07
C THR A 57 21.37 -12.05 1.15
N LYS A 58 20.05 -12.15 1.39
CA LYS A 58 19.39 -11.61 2.58
C LYS A 58 20.01 -12.17 3.85
N MET A 59 20.20 -13.49 3.95
CA MET A 59 20.81 -14.11 5.13
C MET A 59 22.24 -13.61 5.37
N ALA A 60 23.05 -13.47 4.32
CA ALA A 60 24.40 -12.93 4.43
C ALA A 60 24.41 -11.47 4.94
N LEU A 61 23.52 -10.62 4.41
CA LEU A 61 23.37 -9.23 4.89
C LEU A 61 22.85 -9.18 6.33
N MET A 62 21.85 -9.99 6.68
CA MET A 62 21.32 -10.06 8.05
C MET A 62 22.38 -10.48 9.07
N SER A 63 23.26 -11.42 8.71
CA SER A 63 24.39 -11.82 9.57
C SER A 63 25.35 -10.65 9.83
N LYS A 64 25.70 -9.87 8.79
CA LYS A 64 26.52 -8.66 8.93
C LYS A 64 25.84 -7.61 9.80
N MET A 65 24.54 -7.36 9.58
CA MET A 65 23.74 -6.42 10.36
C MET A 65 23.72 -6.83 11.84
N GLN A 66 23.54 -8.12 12.14
CA GLN A 66 23.57 -8.62 13.51
C GLN A 66 24.93 -8.36 14.17
N GLY A 67 26.04 -8.57 13.44
CA GLY A 67 27.38 -8.25 13.92
C GLY A 67 27.56 -6.76 14.23
N ALA A 68 27.10 -5.87 13.34
CA ALA A 68 27.14 -4.42 13.57
C ALA A 68 26.29 -4.01 14.79
N MET A 69 25.10 -4.62 14.93
CA MET A 69 24.22 -4.40 16.08
C MET A 69 24.86 -4.82 17.41
N GLN A 70 25.48 -6.00 17.46
CA GLN A 70 26.20 -6.49 18.66
C GLN A 70 27.36 -5.56 19.06
N ARG A 71 28.03 -4.94 18.09
CA ARG A 71 29.10 -3.96 18.34
C ARG A 71 28.58 -2.55 18.66
N GLY A 72 27.28 -2.31 18.60
CA GLY A 72 26.71 -0.97 18.74
C GLY A 72 27.01 -0.03 17.57
N ASN A 73 27.49 -0.54 16.44
CA ASN A 73 27.93 0.27 15.30
C ASN A 73 26.74 0.66 14.41
N LYS A 74 26.08 1.77 14.77
CA LYS A 74 24.89 2.27 14.06
C LYS A 74 25.17 2.68 12.61
N GLU A 75 26.32 3.28 12.33
CA GLU A 75 26.66 3.73 10.97
C GLU A 75 26.87 2.54 10.02
N GLU A 76 27.61 1.52 10.45
CA GLU A 76 27.77 0.29 9.68
C GLU A 76 26.42 -0.42 9.49
N TYR A 77 25.59 -0.48 10.54
CA TYR A 77 24.26 -1.06 10.45
C TYR A 77 23.39 -0.32 9.42
N LYS A 78 23.39 1.02 9.45
CA LYS A 78 22.65 1.86 8.49
C LYS A 78 23.12 1.65 7.06
N SER A 79 24.43 1.60 6.83
CA SER A 79 24.99 1.30 5.51
C SER A 79 24.49 -0.06 5.00
N LEU A 80 24.54 -1.09 5.84
CA LEU A 80 24.05 -2.43 5.49
C LEU A 80 22.53 -2.44 5.23
N GLN A 81 21.74 -1.66 5.98
CA GLN A 81 20.31 -1.51 5.74
C GLN A 81 20.05 -0.88 4.37
N ARG A 82 20.82 0.14 4.01
CA ARG A 82 20.73 0.77 2.69
C ARG A 82 21.04 -0.21 1.57
N ASP A 83 22.11 -0.99 1.72
CA ASP A 83 22.49 -2.04 0.75
C ASP A 83 21.39 -3.11 0.62
N TYR A 84 20.78 -3.50 1.74
CA TYR A 84 19.67 -4.45 1.74
C TYR A 84 18.44 -3.92 1.02
N TRP A 85 18.02 -2.69 1.31
CA TRP A 85 16.86 -2.10 0.65
C TRP A 85 17.09 -1.88 -0.85
N ASP A 86 18.26 -1.40 -1.27
CA ASP A 86 18.61 -1.28 -2.68
C ASP A 86 18.59 -2.66 -3.37
N TYR A 87 19.19 -3.67 -2.73
CA TYR A 87 19.15 -5.05 -3.23
C TYR A 87 17.72 -5.59 -3.34
N TYR A 88 16.90 -5.38 -2.32
CA TYR A 88 15.50 -5.84 -2.27
C TYR A 88 14.71 -5.28 -3.45
N TYR A 89 14.75 -3.96 -3.66
CA TYR A 89 13.97 -3.30 -4.70
C TYR A 89 14.50 -3.55 -6.11
N ARG A 90 15.81 -3.75 -6.29
CA ARG A 90 16.36 -4.22 -7.57
C ARG A 90 15.94 -5.65 -7.89
N THR A 91 15.83 -6.51 -6.89
CA THR A 91 15.43 -7.91 -7.07
C THR A 91 13.92 -8.04 -7.28
N TYR A 92 13.13 -7.20 -6.60
CA TYR A 92 11.67 -7.20 -6.63
C TYR A 92 11.11 -5.80 -6.93
N PRO A 93 11.30 -5.28 -8.16
CA PRO A 93 10.83 -3.94 -8.52
C PRO A 93 9.30 -3.82 -8.46
N ALA A 94 8.56 -4.93 -8.56
CA ALA A 94 7.10 -4.95 -8.37
C ALA A 94 6.65 -4.56 -6.96
N TYR A 95 7.57 -4.49 -5.99
CA TYR A 95 7.37 -4.00 -4.62
C TYR A 95 7.91 -2.57 -4.42
N MET A 96 8.23 -1.85 -5.50
CA MET A 96 8.50 -0.42 -5.46
C MET A 96 7.20 0.38 -5.61
N PRO A 97 6.85 1.27 -4.66
CA PRO A 97 5.71 2.17 -4.82
C PRO A 97 5.75 2.95 -6.15
N PRO A 98 4.64 3.06 -6.90
CA PRO A 98 4.62 3.74 -8.20
C PRO A 98 4.94 5.24 -8.17
N SER A 99 4.80 5.85 -6.99
CA SER A 99 5.19 7.24 -6.74
C SER A 99 6.70 7.47 -6.79
N ILE A 100 7.50 6.41 -6.70
CA ILE A 100 8.96 6.42 -6.81
C ILE A 100 9.31 6.14 -8.27
N ASP A 101 9.18 7.19 -9.07
CA ASP A 101 9.23 7.15 -10.54
C ASP A 101 10.50 7.76 -11.13
N ASP A 102 11.41 8.26 -10.28
CA ASP A 102 12.69 8.83 -10.67
C ASP A 102 13.83 8.46 -9.68
N GLY A 103 15.06 8.75 -10.10
CA GLY A 103 16.26 8.41 -9.33
C GLY A 103 16.44 9.23 -8.04
N TYR A 104 15.88 10.45 -7.97
CA TYR A 104 15.97 11.28 -6.77
C TYR A 104 15.03 10.76 -5.69
N LYS A 105 13.77 10.47 -6.05
CA LYS A 105 12.80 9.83 -5.16
C LYS A 105 13.27 8.46 -4.70
N TYR A 106 13.89 7.68 -5.58
CA TYR A 106 14.46 6.38 -5.21
C TYR A 106 15.56 6.51 -4.15
N ARG A 107 16.50 7.45 -4.34
CA ARG A 107 17.54 7.75 -3.36
C ARG A 107 16.94 8.15 -2.01
N ASP A 108 16.04 9.12 -2.01
CA ASP A 108 15.46 9.65 -0.77
C ASP A 108 14.64 8.58 -0.03
N TYR A 109 13.91 7.74 -0.79
CA TYR A 109 13.20 6.60 -0.24
C TYR A 109 14.15 5.58 0.43
N LEU A 110 15.24 5.21 -0.25
CA LEU A 110 16.24 4.29 0.31
C LEU A 110 16.88 4.83 1.58
N ASP A 111 17.17 6.13 1.62
CA ASP A 111 17.80 6.76 2.78
C ASP A 111 16.84 6.74 3.98
N VAL A 112 15.53 6.98 3.77
CA VAL A 112 14.50 6.83 4.81
C VAL A 112 14.36 5.38 5.26
N CYS A 113 14.29 4.42 4.33
CA CYS A 113 14.22 3.00 4.65
C CYS A 113 15.41 2.54 5.51
N ALA A 114 16.63 2.99 5.18
CA ALA A 114 17.84 2.66 5.92
C ALA A 114 17.87 3.31 7.32
N GLU A 115 17.58 4.61 7.41
CA GLU A 115 17.54 5.33 8.69
C GLU A 115 16.47 4.75 9.62
N SER A 116 15.23 4.61 9.15
CA SER A 116 14.13 4.09 9.97
C SER A 116 14.35 2.66 10.43
N SER A 117 14.87 1.78 9.57
CA SER A 117 15.22 0.41 9.96
C SER A 117 16.34 0.38 11.02
N THR A 118 17.26 1.34 10.96
CA THR A 118 18.32 1.50 11.96
C THR A 118 17.76 2.01 13.28
N GLU A 119 16.95 3.06 13.26
CA GLU A 119 16.29 3.57 14.48
C GLU A 119 15.47 2.47 15.17
N TYR A 120 14.65 1.72 14.40
CA TYR A 120 13.89 0.59 14.92
C TYR A 120 14.77 -0.53 15.49
N GLY A 121 15.89 -0.86 14.82
CA GLY A 121 16.78 -1.92 15.27
C GLY A 121 17.44 -1.64 16.62
N PHE A 122 17.72 -0.37 16.93
CA PHE A 122 18.43 0.05 18.14
C PHE A 122 17.55 0.60 19.26
N ASP A 123 16.23 0.65 19.07
CA ASP A 123 15.30 1.16 20.06
C ASP A 123 14.63 -0.02 20.82
N PRO A 124 14.84 -0.12 22.15
CA PRO A 124 14.33 -1.22 22.97
C PRO A 124 12.81 -1.41 22.91
N LYS A 125 12.05 -0.35 22.65
CA LYS A 125 10.59 -0.43 22.53
C LYS A 125 10.21 -1.33 21.35
N TRP A 126 10.83 -1.12 20.20
CA TRP A 126 10.50 -1.87 18.98
C TRP A 126 11.02 -3.31 19.05
N GLN A 127 12.15 -3.53 19.75
CA GLN A 127 12.62 -4.88 20.06
C GLN A 127 11.61 -5.64 20.94
N THR A 128 11.04 -4.97 21.95
CA THR A 128 10.00 -5.54 22.83
C THR A 128 8.74 -5.89 22.04
N TYR A 129 8.30 -4.99 21.15
CA TYR A 129 7.17 -5.26 20.27
C TYR A 129 7.42 -6.45 19.33
N GLY A 130 8.61 -6.53 18.72
CA GLY A 130 8.98 -7.66 17.88
C GLY A 130 8.97 -8.99 18.62
N ALA A 131 9.52 -9.02 19.84
CA ALA A 131 9.52 -10.22 20.68
C ALA A 131 8.10 -10.65 21.08
N GLU A 132 7.23 -9.71 21.45
CA GLU A 132 5.84 -10.02 21.81
C GLU A 132 5.03 -10.51 20.61
N GLN A 133 5.20 -9.89 19.43
CA GLN A 133 4.56 -10.37 18.20
C GLN A 133 4.97 -11.81 17.89
N GLN A 134 6.27 -12.12 17.97
CA GLN A 134 6.80 -13.46 17.74
C GLN A 134 6.23 -14.46 18.75
N ARG A 135 6.17 -14.08 20.03
CA ARG A 135 5.59 -14.91 21.09
C ARG A 135 4.11 -15.21 20.83
N LEU A 136 3.32 -14.21 20.47
CA LEU A 136 1.89 -14.38 20.14
C LEU A 136 1.70 -15.26 18.91
N GLN A 137 2.54 -15.11 17.88
CA GLN A 137 2.50 -15.94 16.69
C GLN A 137 2.83 -17.42 16.98
N GLN A 138 3.78 -17.69 17.87
CA GLN A 138 4.14 -19.05 18.29
C GLN A 138 3.05 -19.74 19.13
N MET A 139 2.19 -18.96 19.78
CA MET A 139 1.06 -19.49 20.57
C MET A 139 -0.17 -19.84 19.73
N LEU A 140 -0.14 -19.59 18.41
CA LEU A 140 -1.26 -19.93 17.54
C LEU A 140 -1.40 -21.44 17.42
N THR A 141 -2.62 -21.92 17.62
CA THR A 141 -2.99 -23.32 17.39
C THR A 141 -3.74 -23.43 16.08
N TYR A 142 -3.42 -24.45 15.31
CA TYR A 142 -4.07 -24.74 14.03
C TYR A 142 -4.83 -26.06 14.10
N TYR A 143 -5.93 -26.14 13.38
CA TYR A 143 -6.73 -27.35 13.19
C TYR A 143 -7.17 -27.46 11.73
N ASN A 144 -7.67 -28.62 11.30
CA ASN A 144 -8.22 -28.80 9.97
C ASN A 144 -9.71 -29.11 10.09
N ASP A 145 -10.56 -28.39 9.37
CA ASP A 145 -12.02 -28.53 9.41
C ASP A 145 -12.60 -29.27 8.17
N GLY A 146 -11.73 -29.84 7.32
CA GLY A 146 -12.10 -30.45 6.05
C GLY A 146 -12.09 -29.48 4.86
N THR A 147 -12.02 -28.17 5.08
CA THR A 147 -11.91 -27.14 4.02
C THR A 147 -10.50 -26.54 3.91
N GLY A 148 -9.65 -26.78 4.91
CA GLY A 148 -8.27 -26.32 4.96
C GLY A 148 -7.76 -26.21 6.39
N ASN A 149 -6.52 -25.73 6.54
CA ASN A 149 -5.97 -25.42 7.86
C ASN A 149 -6.57 -24.11 8.37
N LYS A 150 -7.14 -24.15 9.56
CA LYS A 150 -7.72 -23.03 10.28
C LYS A 150 -6.91 -22.72 11.54
N VAL A 151 -6.93 -21.45 11.95
CA VAL A 151 -6.34 -21.00 13.21
C VAL A 151 -7.43 -20.86 14.28
N GLU A 152 -7.11 -21.22 15.52
CA GLU A 152 -8.00 -21.01 16.65
C GLU A 152 -8.27 -19.51 16.87
N SER A 153 -9.54 -19.16 17.07
CA SER A 153 -10.03 -17.78 17.06
C SER A 153 -9.41 -16.91 18.16
N THR A 154 -9.36 -17.40 19.40
CA THR A 154 -8.90 -16.62 20.56
C THR A 154 -7.44 -16.18 20.43
N GLY A 155 -6.56 -17.12 20.10
CA GLY A 155 -5.14 -16.84 19.86
C GLY A 155 -4.94 -15.88 18.69
N PHE A 156 -5.66 -16.10 17.59
CA PHE A 156 -5.59 -15.24 16.41
C PHE A 156 -6.00 -13.79 16.72
N PHE A 157 -7.14 -13.57 17.36
CA PHE A 157 -7.62 -12.20 17.62
C PHE A 157 -6.71 -11.43 18.59
N ARG A 158 -6.06 -12.13 19.53
CA ARG A 158 -5.03 -11.51 20.39
C ARG A 158 -3.82 -11.04 19.59
N LEU A 159 -3.33 -11.86 18.65
CA LEU A 159 -2.26 -11.46 17.74
C LEU A 159 -2.68 -10.30 16.84
N ALA A 160 -3.89 -10.36 16.28
CA ALA A 160 -4.39 -9.37 15.34
C ALA A 160 -4.58 -8.00 16.00
N GLU A 161 -5.16 -7.95 17.21
CA GLU A 161 -5.28 -6.71 17.98
C GLU A 161 -3.91 -6.10 18.29
N PHE A 162 -2.97 -6.94 18.76
CA PHE A 162 -1.60 -6.51 19.04
C PHE A 162 -0.93 -5.92 17.79
N PHE A 163 -0.99 -6.64 16.66
CA PHE A 163 -0.38 -6.20 15.40
C PHE A 163 -0.98 -4.87 14.91
N ILE A 164 -2.30 -4.71 14.95
CA ILE A 164 -2.97 -3.47 14.51
C ILE A 164 -2.52 -2.29 15.38
N ASN A 165 -2.49 -2.46 16.71
CA ASN A 165 -2.11 -1.39 17.63
C ASN A 165 -0.62 -1.04 17.51
N MET A 166 0.25 -2.05 17.43
CA MET A 166 1.68 -1.86 17.17
C MET A 166 1.93 -1.11 15.86
N THR A 167 1.21 -1.47 14.79
CA THR A 167 1.33 -0.82 13.48
C THR A 167 0.87 0.63 13.54
N LYS A 168 -0.25 0.93 14.21
CA LYS A 168 -0.72 2.32 14.40
C LYS A 168 0.33 3.18 15.12
N ASP A 169 0.91 2.65 16.19
CA ASP A 169 1.93 3.38 16.95
C ASP A 169 3.21 3.58 16.12
N GLY A 170 3.64 2.56 15.38
CA GLY A 170 4.76 2.67 14.42
C GLY A 170 4.52 3.73 13.35
N MET A 171 3.34 3.74 12.72
CA MET A 171 2.99 4.75 11.71
C MET A 171 3.00 6.16 12.30
N ARG A 172 2.41 6.35 13.48
CA ARG A 172 2.42 7.65 14.17
C ARG A 172 3.84 8.14 14.42
N VAL A 173 4.71 7.29 14.94
CA VAL A 173 6.11 7.65 15.21
C VAL A 173 6.87 7.94 13.91
N PHE A 174 6.66 7.14 12.88
CA PHE A 174 7.31 7.31 11.58
C PHE A 174 6.91 8.64 10.90
N TYR A 175 5.60 8.90 10.75
CA TYR A 175 5.12 10.08 10.01
C TYR A 175 5.20 11.39 10.79
N SER A 176 5.40 11.33 12.12
CA SER A 176 5.70 12.52 12.94
C SER A 176 7.19 12.87 12.99
N ASN A 177 8.08 11.99 12.50
CA ASN A 177 9.50 12.27 12.47
C ASN A 177 9.85 13.20 11.28
N PRO A 178 10.38 14.41 11.52
CA PRO A 178 10.70 15.35 10.45
C PRO A 178 11.78 14.85 9.49
N LYS A 179 12.63 13.90 9.92
CA LYS A 179 13.61 13.25 9.03
C LYS A 179 12.96 12.49 7.88
N TYR A 180 11.71 12.06 8.05
CA TYR A 180 10.97 11.24 7.09
C TYR A 180 9.90 12.04 6.35
N ALA A 181 9.96 13.38 6.38
CA ALA A 181 8.93 14.23 5.78
C ALA A 181 8.65 13.92 4.31
N VAL A 182 9.68 13.53 3.53
CA VAL A 182 9.54 13.13 2.12
C VAL A 182 8.55 11.96 1.93
N MET A 183 8.36 11.13 2.95
CA MET A 183 7.42 10.01 2.89
C MET A 183 5.97 10.44 2.78
N HIS A 184 5.60 11.64 3.22
CA HIS A 184 4.25 12.16 3.02
C HIS A 184 3.89 12.30 1.54
N ASP A 185 4.89 12.60 0.70
CA ASP A 185 4.74 12.70 -0.76
C ASP A 185 4.91 11.35 -1.44
N LEU A 186 5.90 10.55 -1.01
CA LEU A 186 6.19 9.25 -1.63
C LEU A 186 5.13 8.21 -1.29
N ILE A 187 4.75 8.06 -0.03
CA ILE A 187 3.73 7.11 0.40
C ILE A 187 2.92 7.76 1.52
N PRO A 188 1.80 8.43 1.22
CA PRO A 188 0.99 9.11 2.24
C PRO A 188 0.60 8.16 3.38
N GLU A 189 0.60 8.66 4.62
CA GLU A 189 0.40 7.86 5.84
C GLU A 189 -0.82 6.94 5.76
N GLN A 190 -1.97 7.47 5.32
CA GLN A 190 -3.21 6.71 5.25
C GLN A 190 -3.11 5.54 4.26
N VAL A 191 -2.38 5.73 3.16
CA VAL A 191 -2.12 4.68 2.17
C VAL A 191 -1.17 3.65 2.75
N HIS A 192 -0.07 4.09 3.37
CA HIS A 192 0.93 3.18 3.95
C HIS A 192 0.32 2.32 5.07
N MET A 193 -0.46 2.93 5.97
CA MET A 193 -1.18 2.23 7.02
C MET A 193 -2.16 1.20 6.43
N LYS A 194 -2.97 1.62 5.46
CA LYS A 194 -3.91 0.73 4.77
C LYS A 194 -3.18 -0.45 4.14
N MET A 195 -2.06 -0.24 3.44
CA MET A 195 -1.27 -1.32 2.86
C MET A 195 -0.80 -2.33 3.89
N LYS A 196 -0.21 -1.88 5.02
CA LYS A 196 0.30 -2.79 6.06
C LYS A 196 -0.81 -3.65 6.64
N ILE A 197 -1.96 -3.05 6.96
CA ILE A 197 -3.11 -3.81 7.47
C ILE A 197 -3.70 -4.70 6.38
N SER A 198 -3.77 -4.24 5.14
CA SER A 198 -4.33 -5.03 4.04
C SER A 198 -3.51 -6.28 3.73
N MET A 199 -2.18 -6.20 3.79
CA MET A 199 -1.31 -7.36 3.66
C MET A 199 -1.57 -8.36 4.78
N PHE A 200 -1.64 -7.88 6.02
CA PHE A 200 -1.95 -8.72 7.18
C PHE A 200 -3.31 -9.40 7.03
N VAL A 201 -4.34 -8.66 6.61
CA VAL A 201 -5.67 -9.21 6.36
C VAL A 201 -5.62 -10.30 5.29
N GLN A 202 -5.02 -10.03 4.14
CA GLN A 202 -4.95 -10.96 3.01
C GLN A 202 -4.23 -12.27 3.36
N VAL A 203 -3.17 -12.21 4.18
CA VAL A 203 -2.44 -13.40 4.64
C VAL A 203 -3.29 -14.29 5.54
N TRP A 204 -4.11 -13.69 6.42
CA TRP A 204 -4.81 -14.44 7.46
C TRP A 204 -6.21 -14.92 7.07
N LEU A 205 -6.92 -14.22 6.18
CA LEU A 205 -8.28 -14.60 5.77
C LEU A 205 -8.45 -16.08 5.41
N PRO A 206 -7.54 -16.73 4.65
CA PRO A 206 -7.67 -18.15 4.30
C PRO A 206 -7.72 -19.10 5.51
N TYR A 207 -7.07 -18.72 6.62
CA TYR A 207 -6.97 -19.51 7.85
C TYR A 207 -8.15 -19.29 8.82
N LEU A 208 -9.10 -18.44 8.47
CA LEU A 208 -10.23 -18.11 9.34
C LEU A 208 -11.51 -18.82 8.89
N THR A 209 -12.42 -19.01 9.84
CA THR A 209 -13.82 -19.37 9.57
C THR A 209 -14.56 -18.17 8.99
N GLU A 210 -15.70 -18.35 8.34
CA GLU A 210 -16.47 -17.22 7.77
C GLU A 210 -16.86 -16.18 8.85
N ALA A 211 -17.27 -16.64 10.03
CA ALA A 211 -17.61 -15.77 11.15
C ALA A 211 -16.38 -14.97 11.65
N ASP A 212 -15.22 -15.61 11.75
CA ASP A 212 -13.99 -14.93 12.14
C ASP A 212 -13.48 -13.99 11.06
N GLN A 213 -13.67 -14.31 9.77
CA GLN A 213 -13.35 -13.41 8.66
C GLN A 213 -14.16 -12.12 8.76
N GLU A 214 -15.48 -12.19 8.97
CA GLU A 214 -16.33 -11.01 9.11
C GLU A 214 -15.88 -10.13 10.30
N LYS A 215 -15.66 -10.76 11.46
CA LYS A 215 -15.17 -10.08 12.66
C LYS A 215 -13.82 -9.41 12.43
N PHE A 216 -12.89 -10.10 11.75
CA PHE A 216 -11.56 -9.59 11.46
C PHE A 216 -11.59 -8.44 10.45
N LEU A 217 -12.41 -8.53 9.41
CA LEU A 217 -12.62 -7.45 8.43
C LEU A 217 -13.20 -6.21 9.11
N LYS A 218 -14.12 -6.37 10.07
CA LYS A 218 -14.66 -5.25 10.85
C LYS A 218 -13.60 -4.61 11.73
N MET A 219 -12.84 -5.40 12.47
CA MET A 219 -11.76 -4.93 13.35
C MET A 219 -10.64 -4.20 12.59
N SER A 220 -10.33 -4.67 11.38
CA SER A 220 -9.28 -4.11 10.54
C SER A 220 -9.73 -2.94 9.66
N GLY A 221 -11.04 -2.65 9.58
CA GLY A 221 -11.61 -1.59 8.74
C GLY A 221 -11.73 -1.96 7.25
N PHE A 222 -11.79 -3.25 6.91
CA PHE A 222 -11.87 -3.77 5.55
C PHE A 222 -13.24 -4.33 5.15
N SER A 223 -14.27 -4.26 6.00
CA SER A 223 -15.61 -4.79 5.71
C SER A 223 -16.23 -4.28 4.39
N MET A 224 -15.93 -3.04 3.99
CA MET A 224 -16.49 -2.40 2.77
C MET A 224 -15.62 -2.58 1.52
N GLN A 225 -14.55 -3.38 1.56
CA GLN A 225 -13.58 -3.52 0.46
C GLN A 225 -13.74 -4.84 -0.33
N TYR A 226 -14.81 -5.58 -0.06
CA TYR A 226 -15.15 -6.84 -0.73
C TYR A 226 -16.60 -6.77 -1.22
N VAL A 227 -16.83 -6.00 -2.29
CA VAL A 227 -18.15 -5.85 -2.93
C VAL A 227 -18.08 -6.19 -4.41
N ASP A 228 -19.05 -6.95 -4.90
CA ASP A 228 -19.25 -7.16 -6.33
C ASP A 228 -19.85 -5.88 -6.93
N ILE A 229 -19.18 -5.28 -7.92
CA ILE A 229 -19.72 -4.13 -8.67
C ILE A 229 -19.70 -4.44 -10.16
N GLU A 230 -20.75 -4.07 -10.88
CA GLU A 230 -20.72 -4.07 -12.34
C GLU A 230 -19.77 -2.97 -12.84
N ARG A 231 -19.16 -3.16 -14.01
CA ARG A 231 -18.29 -2.14 -14.60
C ARG A 231 -19.15 -0.90 -14.91
N PRO A 232 -18.83 0.29 -14.38
CA PRO A 232 -19.61 1.49 -14.64
C PRO A 232 -19.49 1.90 -16.11
N ALA A 233 -20.35 2.82 -16.56
CA ALA A 233 -20.23 3.43 -17.88
C ALA A 233 -18.90 4.19 -18.04
N GLY A 234 -18.46 4.33 -19.29
CA GLY A 234 -17.19 4.92 -19.63
C GLY A 234 -16.85 4.72 -21.10
N ARG A 235 -15.67 5.20 -21.49
CA ARG A 235 -15.18 5.17 -22.87
C ARG A 235 -13.78 4.59 -22.95
N THR A 236 -13.39 4.20 -24.16
CA THR A 236 -12.00 3.88 -24.46
C THR A 236 -11.25 5.14 -24.91
N GLY A 237 -9.98 5.24 -24.56
CA GLY A 237 -9.06 6.27 -25.01
C GLY A 237 -7.62 5.75 -25.05
N GLU A 238 -6.67 6.66 -25.26
CA GLU A 238 -5.25 6.32 -25.34
C GLU A 238 -4.48 6.93 -24.16
N CYS A 239 -3.50 6.19 -23.65
CA CYS A 239 -2.53 6.73 -22.71
C CYS A 239 -1.70 7.84 -23.37
N GLU A 240 -1.61 9.01 -22.71
CA GLU A 240 -0.84 10.15 -23.23
C GLU A 240 0.67 9.84 -23.38
N HIS A 241 1.18 8.86 -22.63
CA HIS A 241 2.62 8.53 -22.57
C HIS A 241 3.03 7.40 -23.51
N CYS A 242 2.27 6.31 -23.56
CA CYS A 242 2.65 5.10 -24.30
C CYS A 242 1.68 4.70 -25.41
N LYS A 243 0.58 5.46 -25.60
CA LYS A 243 -0.46 5.21 -26.59
C LYS A 243 -1.21 3.88 -26.45
N ALA A 244 -0.93 3.11 -25.39
CA ALA A 244 -1.73 1.94 -25.07
C ALA A 244 -3.20 2.34 -24.85
N GLU A 245 -4.10 1.48 -25.30
CA GLU A 245 -5.53 1.62 -25.06
C GLU A 245 -5.80 1.56 -23.55
N ILE A 246 -6.60 2.52 -23.06
CA ILE A 246 -7.05 2.58 -21.67
C ILE A 246 -8.56 2.78 -21.63
N TYR A 247 -9.21 2.16 -20.64
CA TYR A 247 -10.61 2.44 -20.36
C TYR A 247 -10.73 3.56 -19.32
N ILE A 248 -11.59 4.52 -19.62
CA ILE A 248 -11.80 5.77 -18.90
C ILE A 248 -13.24 5.75 -18.39
N PRO A 249 -13.45 5.44 -17.09
CA PRO A 249 -14.77 5.51 -16.46
C PRO A 249 -15.31 6.95 -16.51
N ASP A 250 -16.62 7.12 -16.63
CA ASP A 250 -17.23 8.44 -16.58
C ASP A 250 -16.95 9.16 -15.25
N GLY A 251 -16.64 10.45 -15.32
CA GLY A 251 -16.24 11.25 -14.13
C GLY A 251 -14.77 11.08 -13.71
N SER A 252 -13.98 10.34 -14.48
CA SER A 252 -12.53 10.25 -14.26
C SER A 252 -11.82 11.52 -14.71
N TYR A 253 -10.88 11.99 -13.90
CA TYR A 253 -9.98 13.10 -14.22
C TYR A 253 -8.57 12.63 -14.57
N LYS A 254 -8.13 11.57 -13.89
CA LYS A 254 -6.86 10.88 -14.15
C LYS A 254 -7.06 9.37 -14.08
N VAL A 255 -6.55 8.67 -15.08
CA VAL A 255 -6.57 7.22 -15.17
C VAL A 255 -5.12 6.71 -15.16
N HIS A 256 -4.85 5.67 -14.37
CA HIS A 256 -3.54 5.02 -14.38
C HIS A 256 -3.41 4.07 -15.57
N CYS A 257 -2.32 4.17 -16.32
CA CYS A 257 -2.02 3.24 -17.41
C CYS A 257 -1.24 2.04 -16.89
N GLU A 258 -1.86 0.87 -16.86
CA GLU A 258 -1.23 -0.38 -16.42
C GLU A 258 -0.10 -0.87 -17.36
N SER A 259 0.05 -0.29 -18.56
CA SER A 259 1.10 -0.66 -19.52
C SER A 259 2.41 0.10 -19.31
N CYS A 260 2.35 1.37 -18.93
CA CYS A 260 3.54 2.22 -18.73
C CYS A 260 3.68 2.77 -17.31
N HIS A 261 2.71 2.46 -16.44
CA HIS A 261 2.66 2.86 -15.04
C HIS A 261 2.65 4.38 -14.82
N LYS A 262 2.13 5.13 -15.80
CA LYS A 262 1.95 6.59 -15.71
C LYS A 262 0.48 6.96 -15.69
N ASN A 263 0.17 8.05 -15.00
CA ASN A 263 -1.17 8.63 -15.00
C ASN A 263 -1.40 9.43 -16.28
N THR A 264 -2.56 9.21 -16.92
CA THR A 264 -3.03 9.95 -18.08
C THR A 264 -4.09 10.95 -17.63
N LYS A 265 -3.93 12.23 -18.01
CA LYS A 265 -4.93 13.28 -17.73
C LYS A 265 -6.05 13.16 -18.76
N VAL A 266 -7.25 12.81 -18.31
CA VAL A 266 -8.40 12.55 -19.20
C VAL A 266 -9.43 13.68 -19.19
N GLN A 267 -9.40 14.54 -18.16
CA GLN A 267 -10.19 15.77 -18.06
C GLN A 267 -9.34 16.87 -17.42
N GLN A 268 -9.29 18.04 -18.06
CA GLN A 268 -8.43 19.16 -17.64
C GLN A 268 -9.22 20.34 -17.07
N VAL A 269 -10.54 20.37 -17.27
CA VAL A 269 -11.42 21.44 -16.79
C VAL A 269 -12.64 20.87 -16.07
N PHE A 270 -13.16 21.61 -15.09
CA PHE A 270 -14.41 21.31 -14.41
C PHE A 270 -15.30 22.55 -14.33
N LYS A 271 -16.62 22.37 -14.23
CA LYS A 271 -17.55 23.47 -14.00
C LYS A 271 -17.89 23.58 -12.53
N CYS A 272 -17.80 24.78 -11.97
CA CYS A 272 -18.19 25.03 -10.58
C CYS A 272 -19.68 24.72 -10.40
N MET A 273 -20.02 23.94 -9.36
CA MET A 273 -21.41 23.55 -9.08
C MET A 273 -22.29 24.74 -8.68
N SER A 274 -21.70 25.83 -8.21
CA SER A 274 -22.41 27.03 -7.76
C SER A 274 -22.53 28.09 -8.86
N CYS A 275 -21.42 28.55 -9.43
CA CYS A 275 -21.43 29.65 -10.41
C CYS A 275 -21.36 29.20 -11.88
N GLY A 276 -21.14 27.91 -12.14
CA GLY A 276 -21.03 27.36 -13.50
C GLY A 276 -19.73 27.70 -14.25
N ALA A 277 -18.84 28.52 -13.66
CA ALA A 277 -17.57 28.91 -14.27
C ALA A 277 -16.67 27.69 -14.51
N GLU A 278 -15.93 27.72 -15.61
CA GLU A 278 -14.93 26.70 -15.95
C GLU A 278 -13.64 26.96 -15.19
N ASN A 279 -13.11 25.93 -14.52
CA ASN A 279 -11.91 25.99 -13.69
C ASN A 279 -10.93 24.90 -14.14
N ASN A 280 -9.64 25.13 -13.96
CA ASN A 280 -8.61 24.12 -14.23
C ASN A 280 -8.63 23.01 -13.19
N VAL A 281 -8.42 21.77 -13.64
CA VAL A 281 -8.29 20.62 -12.76
C VAL A 281 -6.86 20.60 -12.19
N PRO A 282 -6.70 20.60 -10.86
CA PRO A 282 -5.37 20.59 -10.24
C PRO A 282 -4.71 19.21 -10.35
N GLU A 283 -3.46 19.14 -9.94
CA GLU A 283 -2.69 17.89 -9.99
C GLU A 283 -3.28 16.77 -9.11
N TYR A 284 -4.02 17.12 -8.04
CA TYR A 284 -4.65 16.17 -7.13
C TYR A 284 -6.19 16.34 -7.10
N PRO A 285 -6.93 15.83 -8.11
CA PRO A 285 -8.37 16.04 -8.25
C PRO A 285 -9.23 15.33 -7.18
N ALA A 286 -8.61 14.58 -6.27
CA ALA A 286 -9.29 13.91 -5.16
C ALA A 286 -9.55 14.82 -3.95
N LYS A 287 -8.84 15.95 -3.83
CA LYS A 287 -9.03 16.91 -2.74
C LYS A 287 -10.16 17.89 -3.08
N PRO A 288 -10.82 18.49 -2.06
CA PRO A 288 -11.71 19.61 -2.31
C PRO A 288 -10.95 20.80 -2.91
N ILE A 289 -11.60 21.52 -3.83
CA ILE A 289 -10.99 22.60 -4.60
C ILE A 289 -11.93 23.79 -4.65
N ASP A 290 -11.44 24.95 -4.21
CA ASP A 290 -12.21 26.18 -4.30
C ASP A 290 -12.27 26.67 -5.74
N CYS A 291 -13.45 27.13 -6.16
CA CYS A 291 -13.59 27.78 -7.46
C CYS A 291 -12.79 29.09 -7.49
N GLU A 292 -11.97 29.27 -8.53
CA GLU A 292 -11.15 30.47 -8.72
C GLU A 292 -11.98 31.76 -8.86
N PHE A 293 -13.27 31.62 -9.19
CA PHE A 293 -14.19 32.74 -9.44
C PHE A 293 -15.09 33.08 -8.26
N CYS A 294 -15.65 32.08 -7.57
CA CYS A 294 -16.62 32.31 -6.49
C CYS A 294 -16.19 31.78 -5.11
N GLY A 295 -15.03 31.13 -5.01
CA GLY A 295 -14.49 30.61 -3.76
C GLY A 295 -15.26 29.43 -3.15
N VAL A 296 -16.29 28.91 -3.82
CA VAL A 296 -17.04 27.74 -3.35
C VAL A 296 -16.19 26.49 -3.50
N GLU A 297 -16.11 25.67 -2.44
CA GLU A 297 -15.48 24.35 -2.45
C GLU A 297 -16.24 23.41 -3.41
N ASN A 298 -15.53 22.78 -4.34
CA ASN A 298 -16.05 21.76 -5.25
C ASN A 298 -15.36 20.41 -4.96
N ARG A 299 -16.13 19.33 -5.06
CA ARG A 299 -15.62 17.97 -5.06
C ARG A 299 -15.81 17.36 -6.44
N LEU A 300 -14.71 17.16 -7.14
CA LEU A 300 -14.74 16.76 -8.55
C LEU A 300 -15.18 15.32 -8.74
N ILE A 301 -14.80 14.44 -7.82
CA ILE A 301 -15.11 13.02 -7.85
C ILE A 301 -16.10 12.76 -6.72
N GLN A 302 -17.30 12.31 -7.10
CA GLN A 302 -18.29 11.88 -6.12
C GLN A 302 -17.92 10.50 -5.60
N ARG A 303 -18.05 10.32 -4.27
CA ARG A 303 -17.91 9.00 -3.66
C ARG A 303 -19.04 8.13 -4.19
N LEU A 304 -18.69 7.03 -4.84
CA LEU A 304 -19.68 6.06 -5.32
C LEU A 304 -20.23 5.20 -4.18
N PHE A 305 -19.50 5.14 -3.06
CA PHE A 305 -19.93 4.47 -1.83
C PHE A 305 -19.61 5.34 -0.61
N GLY A 306 -20.59 5.44 0.30
CA GLY A 306 -20.53 6.22 1.54
C GLY A 306 -21.61 5.77 2.50
#